data_AF-A0A8R1ETH6-F1
#
_entry.id   AF-A0A8R1ETH6-F1
#
_cell.length_a   1.000
_cell.length_b   1.000
_cell.length_c   1.000
_cell.angle_alpha   90.00
_cell.angle_beta   90.00
_cell.angle_gamma   90.00
#
_symmetry.space_group_name_H-M   'P 1'
#
loop_
_entity.id
_entity.type
_entity.pdbx_description
1 polymer ?
#
loop_
_entity_poly.entity_id
_entity_poly.type
_entity_poly.pdbx_seq_one_letter_code
_entity_poly.pdbx_strand_id
1 'polypeptide(L)'
;MDSATLKMFLAQQQEAHKEQLLFLQQQQEKLLETILKKIGTQSDHTNTINSLNGRISTFIYNSEDGETFDRWYGRYENVIKVDGAQLDDASKARFLVTKLDKHEAEQFRNHILPKMPAEVNFRRDGVLNNSKDT
;
A
#
# COMPACT_ATOMS: atom_id res chain seq x y z
N MET A 1 23.87 24.09 55.42
CA MET A 1 22.80 23.16 55.02
C MET A 1 22.63 22.16 56.14
N ASP A 2 21.42 22.04 56.69
CA ASP A 2 21.10 21.05 57.70
C ASP A 2 20.98 19.64 57.09
N SER A 3 21.11 18.62 57.93
CA SER A 3 21.12 17.21 57.52
C SER A 3 19.79 16.77 56.87
N ALA A 4 18.66 17.39 57.24
CA ALA A 4 17.36 17.03 56.68
C ALA A 4 17.25 17.52 55.23
N THR A 5 17.71 18.74 54.94
CA THR A 5 17.75 19.30 53.59
C THR A 5 18.64 18.49 52.64
N LEU A 6 19.79 18.00 53.12
CA LEU A 6 20.69 17.14 52.34
C LEU A 6 20.06 15.78 52.01
N LYS A 7 19.38 15.14 52.97
CA LYS A 7 18.68 13.87 52.73
C LYS A 7 17.52 14.03 51.76
N MET A 8 16.78 15.14 51.86
CA MET A 8 15.69 15.46 50.95
C MET A 8 16.19 15.62 49.51
N PHE A 9 17.29 16.33 49.30
CA PHE A 9 17.88 16.49 47.97
C PHE A 9 18.37 15.16 47.37
N LEU A 10 18.99 14.30 48.19
CA LEU A 10 19.44 12.99 47.73
C LEU A 10 18.26 12.06 47.36
N ALA A 11 17.20 12.06 48.16
CA ALA A 11 15.98 11.33 47.85
C ALA A 11 15.32 11.83 46.56
N GLN A 12 15.25 13.16 46.39
CA GLN A 12 14.70 13.78 45.19
C GLN A 12 15.52 13.46 43.94
N GLN A 13 16.86 13.48 44.04
CA GLN A 13 17.74 13.10 42.94
C GLN A 13 17.53 11.63 42.55
N GLN A 14 17.41 10.74 43.55
CA GLN A 14 17.20 9.32 43.33
C GLN A 14 15.84 9.05 42.65
N GLU A 15 14.80 9.77 43.04
CA GLU A 15 13.46 9.64 42.47
C GLU A 15 13.40 10.16 41.03
N ALA A 16 13.98 11.34 40.76
CA ALA A 16 14.08 11.87 39.40
C ALA A 16 14.86 10.94 38.45
N HIS A 17 15.94 10.33 38.94
CA HIS A 17 16.71 9.35 38.15
C HIS A 17 15.87 8.09 37.84
N LYS A 18 15.06 7.63 38.80
CA LYS A 18 14.17 6.48 38.60
C LYS A 18 13.07 6.79 37.58
N GLU A 19 12.46 7.97 37.64
CA GLU A 19 11.47 8.40 36.67
C GLU A 19 12.06 8.50 35.26
N GLN A 20 13.29 8.99 35.13
CA GLN A 20 13.98 9.05 33.83
C GLN A 20 14.18 7.64 33.22
N LEU A 21 14.54 6.65 34.04
CA LEU A 21 14.67 5.26 33.59
C LEU A 21 13.33 4.66 33.14
N LEU A 22 12.26 4.92 33.89
CA LEU A 22 10.90 4.48 33.53
C LEU A 22 10.44 5.12 32.22
N PHE A 23 10.65 6.43 32.05
CA PHE A 23 10.33 7.12 30.81
C PHE A 23 11.09 6.52 29.63
N LEU A 24 12.40 6.25 29.80
CA LEU A 24 13.21 5.65 28.75
C LEU A 24 12.75 4.22 28.40
N GLN A 25 12.35 3.43 29.40
CA GLN A 25 11.75 2.11 29.19
C GLN A 25 10.46 2.22 28.39
N GLN A 26 9.54 3.11 28.79
CA GLN A 26 8.27 3.30 28.12
C GLN A 26 8.45 3.79 26.67
N GLN A 27 9.44 4.65 26.40
CA GLN A 27 9.79 5.04 25.03
C GLN A 27 10.30 3.86 24.19
N GLN A 28 11.12 2.97 24.78
CA GLN A 28 11.59 1.77 24.09
C GLN A 28 10.44 0.79 23.78
N GLU A 29 9.53 0.56 24.71
CA GLU A 29 8.36 -0.31 24.49
C GLU A 29 7.46 0.22 23.36
N LYS A 30 7.17 1.52 23.38
CA LYS A 30 6.35 2.16 22.34
C LYS A 30 7.03 2.10 20.96
N LEU A 31 8.36 2.24 20.91
CA LEU A 31 9.12 2.09 19.68
C LEU A 31 9.05 0.64 19.17
N LEU A 32 9.24 -0.35 20.06
CA LEU A 32 9.16 -1.76 19.71
C LEU A 32 7.78 -2.13 19.16
N GLU A 33 6.70 -1.69 19.81
CA GLU A 33 5.32 -1.90 19.34
C GLU A 33 5.10 -1.32 17.94
N THR A 34 5.59 -0.11 17.70
CA THR A 34 5.49 0.57 16.40
C THR A 34 6.26 -0.20 15.32
N ILE A 35 7.48 -0.66 15.65
CA ILE A 35 8.31 -1.45 14.73
C ILE A 35 7.64 -2.79 14.40
N LEU A 36 7.15 -3.52 15.42
CA LEU A 36 6.49 -4.82 15.23
C LEU A 36 5.24 -4.69 14.35
N LYS A 37 4.41 -3.68 14.61
CA LYS A 37 3.22 -3.40 13.79
C LYS A 37 3.59 -3.10 12.33
N LYS A 38 4.66 -2.33 12.11
CA LYS A 38 5.10 -1.96 10.76
C LYS A 38 5.73 -3.15 10.01
N ILE A 39 6.54 -3.95 10.68
CA ILE A 39 7.18 -5.13 10.09
C ILE A 39 6.14 -6.19 9.73
N GLY A 40 5.21 -6.52 10.63
CA GLY A 40 4.16 -7.51 10.35
C GLY A 40 3.33 -7.12 9.11
N THR A 41 2.91 -5.85 9.03
CA THR A 41 2.16 -5.38 7.86
C THR A 41 2.97 -5.42 6.56
N GLN A 42 4.28 -5.15 6.59
CA GLN A 42 5.10 -5.18 5.38
C GLN A 42 5.42 -6.60 4.91
N SER A 43 5.78 -7.51 5.82
CA SER A 43 6.04 -8.92 5.46
C SER A 43 4.81 -9.59 4.87
N ASP A 44 3.63 -9.27 5.40
CA ASP A 44 2.37 -9.82 4.92
C ASP A 44 2.00 -9.26 3.54
N HIS A 45 2.31 -8.00 3.24
CA HIS A 45 2.12 -7.42 1.90
C HIS A 45 3.03 -8.06 0.84
N THR A 46 4.30 -8.30 1.13
CA THR A 46 5.21 -8.94 0.16
C THR A 46 4.83 -10.40 -0.07
N ASN A 47 4.50 -11.15 0.98
CA ASN A 47 4.04 -12.54 0.85
C ASN A 47 2.72 -12.62 0.06
N THR A 48 1.78 -11.76 0.43
CA THR A 48 0.76 -11.11 -0.40
C THR A 48 0.92 -11.27 -1.91
N ILE A 49 1.73 -10.33 -2.39
CA ILE A 49 2.02 -10.07 -3.78
C ILE A 49 2.77 -11.23 -4.43
N ASN A 50 3.67 -11.90 -3.70
CA ASN A 50 4.40 -13.06 -4.21
C ASN A 50 3.47 -14.25 -4.50
N SER A 51 2.51 -14.52 -3.61
CA SER A 51 1.50 -15.56 -3.80
C SER A 51 0.65 -15.26 -5.03
N LEU A 52 0.13 -14.03 -5.14
CA LEU A 52 -0.63 -13.57 -6.30
C LEU A 52 0.20 -13.65 -7.58
N ASN A 53 1.50 -13.34 -7.51
CA ASN A 53 2.39 -13.37 -8.66
C ASN A 53 2.54 -14.76 -9.27
N GLY A 54 2.56 -15.82 -8.45
CA GLY A 54 2.66 -17.20 -8.91
C GLY A 54 1.35 -17.77 -9.46
N ARG A 55 0.19 -17.22 -9.05
CA ARG A 55 -1.14 -17.73 -9.43
C ARG A 55 -1.76 -17.00 -10.61
N ILE A 56 -1.40 -15.73 -10.81
CA ILE A 56 -1.99 -14.87 -11.83
C ILE A 56 -0.98 -14.68 -12.97
N SER A 57 -1.30 -15.24 -14.14
CA SER A 57 -0.52 -15.05 -15.36
C SER A 57 -0.61 -13.62 -15.88
N THR A 58 0.43 -13.15 -16.56
CA THR A 58 0.44 -11.87 -17.26
C THR A 58 -0.72 -11.82 -18.26
N PHE A 59 -1.43 -10.69 -18.31
CA PHE A 59 -2.42 -10.41 -19.33
C PHE A 59 -1.72 -10.14 -20.65
N ILE A 60 -2.24 -10.74 -21.73
CA ILE A 60 -1.84 -10.47 -23.11
C ILE A 60 -3.14 -10.31 -23.90
N TYR A 61 -3.29 -9.20 -24.62
CA TYR A 61 -4.48 -8.97 -25.43
C TYR A 61 -4.42 -9.79 -26.71
N ASN A 62 -5.47 -10.56 -26.99
CA ASN A 62 -5.64 -11.26 -28.26
C ASN A 62 -7.09 -11.14 -28.73
N SER A 63 -7.31 -10.40 -29.82
CA SER A 63 -8.64 -10.21 -30.40
C SER A 63 -9.20 -11.47 -31.10
N GLU A 64 -8.34 -12.34 -31.62
CA GLU A 64 -8.75 -13.55 -32.34
C GLU A 64 -9.25 -14.62 -31.37
N ASP A 65 -8.59 -14.77 -30.23
CA ASP A 65 -8.98 -15.71 -29.16
C ASP A 65 -9.99 -15.11 -28.15
N GLY A 66 -10.36 -13.84 -28.33
CA GLY A 66 -11.24 -13.11 -27.42
C GLY A 66 -10.64 -12.89 -26.02
N GLU A 67 -9.32 -12.84 -25.91
CA GLU A 67 -8.60 -12.52 -24.68
C GLU A 67 -8.68 -11.01 -24.41
N THR A 68 -9.77 -10.59 -23.77
CA THR A 68 -9.97 -9.23 -23.25
C THR A 68 -9.60 -9.14 -21.78
N PHE A 69 -9.39 -7.92 -21.29
CA PHE A 69 -9.09 -7.68 -19.88
C PHE A 69 -10.20 -8.20 -18.96
N ASP A 70 -11.48 -7.96 -19.29
CA ASP A 70 -12.62 -8.49 -18.52
C ASP A 70 -12.61 -10.01 -18.41
N ARG A 71 -12.29 -10.71 -19.51
CA ARG A 71 -12.23 -12.17 -19.52
C ARG A 71 -11.06 -12.70 -18.69
N TRP A 72 -9.90 -12.06 -18.77
CA TRP A 72 -8.74 -12.39 -17.95
C TRP A 72 -9.00 -12.09 -16.48
N TYR A 73 -9.50 -10.90 -16.15
CA TYR A 73 -9.81 -10.49 -14.78
C TYR A 73 -10.87 -11.40 -14.17
N GLY A 74 -11.92 -11.77 -14.91
CA GLY A 74 -12.95 -12.69 -14.42
C GLY A 74 -12.42 -14.06 -14.00
N ARG A 75 -11.33 -14.57 -14.61
CA ARG A 75 -10.68 -15.83 -14.18
C ARG A 75 -9.98 -15.69 -12.83
N TYR A 76 -9.42 -14.52 -12.54
CA TYR A 76 -8.58 -14.28 -11.37
C TYR A 76 -9.25 -13.43 -10.30
N GLU A 77 -10.47 -12.92 -10.54
CA GLU A 77 -11.18 -12.03 -9.62
C GLU A 77 -11.29 -12.65 -8.23
N ASN A 78 -11.71 -13.92 -8.15
CA ASN A 78 -11.81 -14.61 -6.88
C ASN A 78 -10.44 -14.79 -6.19
N VAL A 79 -9.39 -15.08 -6.97
CA VAL A 79 -8.03 -15.22 -6.45
C VAL A 79 -7.55 -13.88 -5.85
N ILE A 80 -7.80 -12.76 -6.53
CA ILE A 80 -7.45 -11.42 -6.05
C ILE A 80 -8.26 -11.05 -4.81
N LYS A 81 -9.55 -11.41 -4.74
CA LYS A 81 -10.39 -11.13 -3.57
C LYS A 81 -9.97 -11.94 -2.34
N VAL A 82 -9.67 -13.23 -2.53
CA VAL A 82 -9.35 -14.14 -1.43
C VAL A 82 -7.89 -14.01 -1.00
N ASP A 83 -6.95 -14.21 -1.92
CA ASP A 83 -5.52 -14.18 -1.59
C ASP A 83 -5.00 -12.75 -1.38
N GLY A 84 -5.63 -11.78 -2.04
CA GLY A 84 -5.34 -10.36 -1.90
C GLY A 84 -6.14 -9.67 -0.80
N ALA A 85 -6.86 -10.39 0.06
CA ALA A 85 -7.80 -9.80 1.04
C ALA A 85 -7.16 -8.73 1.94
N GLN A 86 -5.89 -8.89 2.30
CA GLN A 86 -5.13 -7.94 3.12
C GLN A 86 -4.64 -6.68 2.38
N LEU A 87 -4.72 -6.65 1.05
CA LEU A 87 -4.35 -5.49 0.25
C LEU A 87 -5.51 -4.49 0.20
N ASP A 88 -5.20 -3.22 0.38
CA ASP A 88 -6.14 -2.14 0.06
C ASP A 88 -6.36 -2.04 -1.46
N ASP A 89 -7.42 -1.34 -1.86
CA ASP A 89 -7.83 -1.26 -3.27
C ASP A 89 -6.77 -0.59 -4.15
N ALA A 90 -6.01 0.38 -3.62
CA ALA A 90 -4.93 1.01 -4.38
C ALA A 90 -3.76 0.04 -4.59
N SER A 91 -3.43 -0.77 -3.59
CA SER A 91 -2.42 -1.84 -3.71
C SER A 91 -2.84 -2.94 -4.69
N LYS A 92 -4.12 -3.36 -4.68
CA LYS A 92 -4.67 -4.31 -5.67
C LYS A 92 -4.62 -3.75 -7.09
N ALA A 93 -5.05 -2.50 -7.28
CA ALA A 93 -4.98 -1.84 -8.57
C ALA A 93 -3.54 -1.75 -9.08
N ARG A 94 -2.59 -1.37 -8.21
CA ARG A 94 -1.17 -1.31 -8.57
C ARG A 94 -0.62 -2.69 -8.96
N PHE A 95 -1.01 -3.75 -8.24
CA PHE A 95 -0.66 -5.13 -8.61
C PHE A 95 -1.19 -5.52 -9.99
N LEU A 96 -2.45 -5.21 -10.30
CA LEU A 96 -3.03 -5.49 -11.62
C LEU A 96 -2.25 -4.82 -12.75
N VAL A 97 -1.80 -3.57 -12.56
CA VAL A 97 -0.95 -2.89 -13.55
C VAL A 97 0.38 -3.62 -13.76
N THR A 98 0.96 -4.24 -12.73
CA THR A 98 2.19 -5.06 -12.89
C THR A 98 1.98 -6.35 -13.66
N LYS A 99 0.72 -6.78 -13.87
CA LYS A 99 0.35 -7.97 -14.62
C LYS A 99 0.00 -7.70 -16.08
N LEU A 100 -0.02 -6.45 -16.51
CA LEU A 100 -0.14 -6.10 -17.93
C LEU A 100 1.23 -6.28 -18.61
N ASP A 101 1.30 -6.81 -19.83
CA ASP A 101 2.55 -6.83 -20.59
C ASP A 101 3.02 -5.39 -20.88
N LYS A 102 4.31 -5.19 -21.19
CA LYS A 102 4.85 -3.86 -21.54
C LYS A 102 4.04 -3.17 -22.63
N HIS A 103 3.63 -3.90 -23.66
CA HIS A 103 2.84 -3.34 -24.75
C HIS A 103 1.44 -2.92 -24.30
N GLU A 104 0.75 -3.71 -23.46
CA GLU A 104 -0.56 -3.34 -22.94
C GLU A 104 -0.50 -2.29 -21.82
N ALA A 105 0.57 -2.25 -21.02
CA ALA A 105 0.79 -1.20 -20.04
C ALA A 105 1.05 0.16 -20.72
N GLU A 106 1.76 0.15 -21.85
CA GLU A 106 1.93 1.32 -22.71
C GLU A 106 0.63 1.69 -23.42
N GLN A 107 -0.13 0.72 -23.95
CA GLN A 107 -1.43 1.02 -24.54
C GLN A 107 -2.43 1.52 -23.51
N PHE A 108 -2.51 0.92 -22.32
CA PHE A 108 -3.33 1.41 -21.22
C PHE A 108 -2.94 2.86 -20.93
N ARG A 109 -1.65 3.15 -20.68
CA ARG A 109 -1.14 4.52 -20.49
C ARG A 109 -1.49 5.46 -21.65
N ASN A 110 -1.39 5.00 -22.90
CA ASN A 110 -1.66 5.77 -24.12
C ASN A 110 -3.16 5.87 -24.47
N HIS A 111 -4.04 5.08 -23.82
CA HIS A 111 -5.49 5.13 -23.99
C HIS A 111 -6.19 5.95 -22.90
N ILE A 112 -5.55 6.12 -21.73
CA ILE A 112 -5.96 7.11 -20.70
C ILE A 112 -5.34 8.49 -20.95
N LEU A 113 -4.21 8.58 -21.66
CA LEU A 113 -3.66 9.85 -22.11
C LEU A 113 -4.33 10.26 -23.41
N PRO A 114 -4.92 11.47 -23.49
CA PRO A 114 -5.46 12.00 -24.74
C PRO A 114 -4.36 12.01 -25.80
N LYS A 115 -4.64 11.47 -26.99
CA LYS A 115 -3.65 11.33 -28.06
C LYS A 115 -3.30 12.68 -28.68
N MET A 116 -4.15 13.69 -28.46
CA MET A 116 -3.89 15.08 -28.78
C MET A 116 -4.21 15.97 -27.56
N PRO A 117 -3.48 17.08 -27.34
CA PRO A 117 -3.84 18.07 -26.31
C PRO A 117 -5.27 18.61 -26.44
N ALA A 118 -5.82 18.60 -27.66
CA ALA A 118 -7.20 19.02 -27.94
C ALA A 118 -8.27 18.00 -27.50
N GLU A 119 -7.89 16.75 -27.23
CA GLU A 119 -8.79 15.70 -26.72
C GLU A 119 -8.90 15.74 -25.19
N VAL A 120 -8.13 16.61 -24.52
CA VAL A 120 -8.21 16.82 -23.07
C VAL A 120 -9.42 17.72 -22.77
N ASN A 121 -10.61 17.14 -22.65
CA ASN A 121 -11.78 17.87 -22.14
C ASN A 121 -11.70 17.95 -20.61
N PHE A 122 -11.19 19.07 -20.10
CA PHE A 122 -11.31 19.43 -18.69
C PHE A 122 -12.75 19.89 -18.39
N ARG A 123 -13.68 18.95 -18.21
CA ARG A 123 -14.96 19.26 -17.56
C ARG A 123 -14.79 19.23 -16.04
N ARG A 124 -15.43 20.20 -15.37
CA ARG A 124 -15.24 20.61 -13.97
C ARG A 124 -15.85 19.63 -12.94
N ASP A 125 -16.08 18.39 -13.32
CA ASP A 125 -16.93 17.45 -12.59
C ASP A 125 -16.39 15.99 -12.59
N GLY A 126 -15.12 15.79 -12.97
CA GLY A 126 -14.33 14.65 -12.48
C GLY A 126 -14.71 13.25 -12.98
N VAL A 127 -15.53 13.12 -14.02
CA VAL A 127 -15.86 11.81 -14.63
C VAL A 127 -15.32 11.74 -16.06
N LEU A 128 -14.43 10.77 -16.31
CA LEU A 128 -13.89 10.45 -17.62
C LEU A 128 -14.91 9.60 -18.39
N ASN A 129 -15.52 10.16 -19.42
CA ASN A 129 -16.30 9.40 -20.40
C ASN A 129 -15.55 9.38 -21.74
N ASN A 130 -15.12 8.19 -22.16
CA ASN A 130 -14.57 7.97 -23.50
C ASN A 130 -15.71 8.02 -24.52
N SER A 131 -15.78 9.12 -25.28
CA SER A 131 -16.74 9.29 -26.36
C SER A 131 -16.27 8.54 -27.61
N LYS A 132 -16.69 7.28 -27.74
CA LYS A 132 -16.76 6.57 -29.02
C LYS A 132 -18.12 5.89 -29.17
N ASP A 133 -19.18 6.68 -29.04
CA ASP A 133 -20.52 6.34 -29.52
C ASP A 133 -21.00 7.45 -30.46
N THR A 134 -20.53 7.37 -31.70
CA THR A 134 -21.23 7.81 -32.93
C THR A 134 -20.51 7.22 -34.12
#